data_AF-A0A7Y2DPF0-F1
#
_entry.id   AF-A0A7Y2DPF0-F1
#
_cell.length_a   1.000
_cell.length_b   1.000
_cell.length_c   1.000
_cell.angle_alpha   90.00
_cell.angle_beta   90.00
_cell.angle_gamma   90.00
#
_symmetry.space_group_name_H-M   'P 1'
#
loop_
_entity.id
_entity.type
_entity.pdbx_description
1 polymer ?
#
loop_
_entity_poly.entity_id
_entity_poly.type
_entity_poly.pdbx_seq_one_letter_code
_entity_poly.pdbx_strand_id
1 'polypeptide(L)'
;MPSVRIVGAGVAGCAAAATALELGYQVTVYEAGPGHPLPPALRSPDLNRARSAHRWWWPHSYLAGRGLGGSSAVNGMVLQMPLEPSPEATWAWMALDPAHAEPGPLAVRLGEASTTARFEPTWLALASG
;
A
#
# COMPACT_ATOMS: atom_id res chain seq x y z
N MET A 1 21.16 -13.38 -13.12
CA MET A 1 19.83 -12.84 -12.76
C MET A 1 20.04 -11.39 -12.34
N PRO A 2 19.41 -10.40 -12.97
CA PRO A 2 19.59 -9.00 -12.62
C PRO A 2 19.02 -8.68 -11.22
N SER A 3 19.57 -7.69 -10.53
CA SER A 3 19.19 -7.33 -9.16
C SER A 3 18.67 -5.91 -9.04
N VAL A 4 17.63 -5.68 -8.23
CA VAL A 4 17.07 -4.37 -7.91
C VAL A 4 17.12 -4.12 -6.41
N ARG A 5 17.54 -2.91 -6.01
CA ARG A 5 17.51 -2.44 -4.63
C ARG A 5 16.44 -1.36 -4.51
N ILE A 6 15.50 -1.54 -3.60
CA ILE A 6 14.41 -0.60 -3.36
C ILE A 6 14.60 0.00 -1.97
N VAL A 7 14.59 1.32 -1.88
CA VAL A 7 14.70 2.05 -0.62
C VAL A 7 13.32 2.62 -0.29
N GLY A 8 12.75 2.13 0.82
CA GLY A 8 11.36 2.38 1.22
C GLY A 8 10.44 1.25 0.78
N ALA A 9 9.86 0.55 1.75
CA ALA A 9 8.79 -0.42 1.63
C ALA A 9 7.40 0.23 1.83
N GLY A 10 7.22 1.47 1.39
CA GLY A 10 5.89 2.10 1.28
C GLY A 10 5.05 1.48 0.16
N VAL A 11 3.84 1.99 -0.06
CA VAL A 11 2.93 1.49 -1.12
C VAL A 11 3.61 1.36 -2.49
N ALA A 12 4.30 2.41 -2.95
CA ALA A 12 4.99 2.40 -4.24
C ALA A 12 6.20 1.45 -4.27
N GLY A 13 6.97 1.39 -3.18
CA GLY A 13 8.12 0.51 -3.06
C GLY A 13 7.72 -0.97 -3.04
N CYS A 14 6.66 -1.32 -2.31
CA CYS A 14 6.09 -2.66 -2.31
C CYS A 14 5.53 -3.04 -3.70
N ALA A 15 4.84 -2.12 -4.37
CA ALA A 15 4.35 -2.36 -5.73
C ALA A 15 5.52 -2.60 -6.71
N ALA A 16 6.56 -1.76 -6.68
CA ALA A 16 7.76 -1.93 -7.50
C ALA A 16 8.50 -3.24 -7.19
N ALA A 17 8.59 -3.63 -5.92
CA ALA A 17 9.22 -4.88 -5.50
C ALA A 17 8.48 -6.09 -6.06
N ALA A 18 7.15 -6.11 -5.95
CA ALA A 18 6.32 -7.17 -6.50
C ALA A 18 6.49 -7.27 -8.03
N THR A 19 6.40 -6.14 -8.75
CA THR A 19 6.60 -6.11 -10.20
C THR A 19 8.00 -6.60 -10.60
N ALA A 20 9.05 -6.18 -9.90
CA ALA A 20 10.41 -6.63 -10.21
C ALA A 20 10.59 -8.14 -9.95
N LEU A 21 9.99 -8.68 -8.89
CA LEU A 21 10.00 -10.13 -8.65
C LEU A 21 9.31 -10.91 -9.77
N GLU A 22 8.15 -10.44 -10.25
CA GLU A 22 7.43 -11.05 -11.38
C GLU A 22 8.26 -11.05 -12.66
N LEU A 23 9.04 -10.00 -12.89
CA LEU A 23 9.96 -9.91 -14.03
C LEU A 23 11.25 -10.74 -13.85
N GLY A 24 11.36 -11.54 -12.77
CA GLY A 24 12.50 -12.42 -12.52
C GLY A 24 13.76 -11.72 -12.00
N TYR A 25 13.63 -10.53 -11.40
CA TYR A 25 14.75 -9.86 -10.74
C TYR A 25 14.95 -10.40 -9.32
N GLN A 26 16.19 -10.35 -8.85
CA GLN A 26 16.49 -10.50 -7.42
C GLN A 26 16.27 -9.16 -6.72
N VAL A 27 15.31 -9.10 -5.80
CA VAL A 27 14.92 -7.85 -5.15
C VAL A 27 15.41 -7.80 -3.70
N THR A 28 16.00 -6.68 -3.31
CA THR A 28 16.29 -6.35 -1.90
C THR A 28 15.58 -5.05 -1.54
N VAL A 29 14.78 -5.07 -0.47
CA VAL A 29 14.06 -3.90 0.02
C VAL A 29 14.67 -3.45 1.35
N TYR A 30 14.96 -2.15 1.45
CA TYR A 30 15.45 -1.51 2.66
C TYR A 30 14.34 -0.63 3.23
N GLU A 31 13.91 -0.90 4.46
CA GLU A 31 12.90 -0.10 5.17
C GLU A 31 13.49 0.41 6.49
N ALA A 32 13.17 1.66 6.84
CA ALA A 32 13.73 2.34 8.01
C ALA A 32 13.07 1.90 9.32
N GLY A 33 11.89 1.32 9.27
CA GLY A 33 11.15 0.85 10.44
C GLY A 33 10.77 -0.62 10.41
N PRO A 34 9.79 -1.01 11.23
CA PRO A 34 9.46 -2.41 11.47
C PRO A 34 8.90 -3.11 10.22
N GLY A 35 9.28 -4.38 10.02
CA GLY A 35 8.82 -5.22 8.91
C GLY A 35 7.68 -6.18 9.26
N HIS A 36 7.88 -7.03 10.28
CA HIS A 36 6.92 -8.06 10.70
C HIS A 36 7.10 -8.37 12.21
N PRO A 37 6.05 -8.78 12.94
CA PRO A 37 4.65 -8.85 12.52
C PRO A 37 3.97 -7.49 12.48
N LEU A 38 3.01 -7.32 11.57
CA LEU A 38 2.10 -6.17 11.59
C LEU A 38 1.28 -6.21 12.90
N PRO A 39 1.36 -5.18 13.77
CA PRO A 39 0.65 -5.15 15.04
C PRO A 39 -0.87 -5.32 14.84
N PRO A 40 -1.59 -5.97 15.77
CA PRO A 40 -3.04 -6.08 15.69
C PRO A 40 -3.76 -4.73 15.57
N ALA A 41 -3.19 -3.67 16.15
CA ALA A 41 -3.69 -2.30 16.05
C ALA A 41 -3.72 -1.75 14.61
N LEU A 42 -2.86 -2.24 13.72
CA LEU A 42 -2.77 -1.83 12.31
C LEU A 42 -3.55 -2.74 11.36
N ARG A 43 -4.19 -3.79 11.87
CA ARG A 43 -5.06 -4.69 11.09
C ARG A 43 -6.53 -4.26 11.12
N SER A 44 -6.82 -3.10 11.72
CA SER A 44 -8.15 -2.59 11.96
C SER A 44 -8.39 -1.33 11.14
N PRO A 45 -9.63 -1.10 10.62
CA PRO A 45 -10.01 0.17 10.01
C PRO A 45 -10.13 1.34 10.98
N ASP A 46 -10.04 1.09 12.28
CA ASP A 46 -10.06 2.14 13.28
C ASP A 46 -8.71 2.85 13.38
N LEU A 47 -8.63 4.05 12.79
CA LEU A 47 -7.44 4.90 12.82
C LEU A 47 -7.00 5.25 14.26
N ASN A 48 -7.93 5.30 15.22
CA ASN A 48 -7.57 5.56 16.62
C ASN A 48 -6.73 4.43 17.20
N ARG A 49 -7.00 3.18 16.80
CA ARG A 49 -6.17 2.04 17.19
C ARG A 49 -4.79 2.14 16.58
N ALA A 50 -4.67 2.59 15.33
CA ALA A 50 -3.38 2.75 14.67
C ALA A 50 -2.43 3.71 15.41
N ARG A 51 -2.96 4.72 16.11
CA ARG A 51 -2.15 5.64 16.94
C ARG A 51 -1.39 4.93 18.07
N SER A 52 -1.87 3.78 18.54
CA SER A 52 -1.18 2.98 19.57
C SER A 52 0.06 2.25 19.05
N ALA A 53 0.24 2.14 17.72
CA ALA A 53 1.38 1.48 17.10
C ALA A 53 2.60 2.43 16.99
N HIS A 54 3.04 3.05 18.10
CA HIS A 54 4.02 4.15 18.12
C HIS A 54 5.32 3.91 17.30
N ARG A 55 5.80 2.66 17.22
CA ARG A 55 7.03 2.31 16.46
C ARG A 55 6.85 2.31 14.94
N TRP A 56 5.60 2.38 14.47
CA TRP A 56 5.23 2.42 13.06
C TRP A 56 5.02 3.83 12.53
N TRP A 57 5.10 4.84 13.39
CA TRP A 57 5.04 6.23 13.03
C TRP A 57 6.45 6.83 12.98
N TRP A 58 6.66 7.79 12.08
CA TRP A 58 7.83 8.66 12.19
C TRP A 58 7.70 9.56 13.42
N PRO A 59 8.74 9.63 14.30
CA PRO A 59 8.69 10.51 15.45
C PRO A 59 8.76 11.97 15.00
N HIS A 60 7.98 12.83 15.65
CA HIS A 60 7.98 14.29 15.44
C HIS A 60 7.65 14.77 14.02
N SER A 61 7.05 13.94 13.18
CA SER A 61 6.56 14.33 11.85
C SER A 61 5.04 14.45 11.81
N TYR A 62 4.51 14.93 10.69
CA TYR A 62 3.13 14.64 10.29
C TYR A 62 2.85 13.12 10.29
N LEU A 63 1.59 12.72 10.39
CA LEU A 63 1.14 11.32 10.41
C LEU A 63 1.66 10.55 9.18
N ALA A 64 2.82 9.91 9.33
CA ALA A 64 3.53 9.19 8.28
C ALA A 64 4.00 7.84 8.80
N GLY A 65 3.75 6.79 8.03
CA GLY A 65 4.18 5.43 8.37
C GLY A 65 5.68 5.23 8.11
N ARG A 66 6.34 4.52 9.02
CA ARG A 66 7.77 4.20 8.99
C ARG A 66 8.05 2.69 8.77
N GLY A 67 7.04 1.84 8.81
CA GLY A 67 7.21 0.38 8.66
C GLY A 67 6.93 -0.12 7.25
N LEU A 68 6.92 -1.45 7.08
CA LEU A 68 6.48 -2.12 5.85
C LEU A 68 5.03 -1.73 5.51
N GLY A 69 4.78 -1.30 4.27
CA GLY A 69 3.55 -0.63 3.83
C GLY A 69 3.61 0.89 3.97
N GLY A 70 4.53 1.44 4.77
CA GLY A 70 4.65 2.86 5.00
C GLY A 70 3.34 3.46 5.48
N SER A 71 2.92 4.58 4.89
CA SER A 71 1.66 5.23 5.25
C SER A 71 0.43 4.39 4.95
N SER A 72 0.47 3.40 4.03
CA SER A 72 -0.70 2.52 3.81
C SER A 72 -0.97 1.57 4.98
N ALA A 73 0.03 1.29 5.82
CA ALA A 73 -0.13 0.47 7.01
C ALA A 73 -0.78 1.22 8.19
N VAL A 74 -0.86 2.56 8.12
CA VAL A 74 -1.32 3.42 9.24
C VAL A 74 -2.36 4.46 8.80
N ASN A 75 -2.90 4.36 7.58
CA ASN A 75 -3.91 5.30 7.07
C ASN A 75 -5.33 4.93 7.51
N GLY A 76 -6.31 5.76 7.14
CA GLY A 76 -7.72 5.51 7.43
C GLY A 76 -8.39 4.50 6.49
N MET A 77 -7.65 3.82 5.61
CA MET A 77 -8.17 2.89 4.60
C MET A 77 -9.34 3.45 3.77
N VAL A 78 -9.32 4.76 3.54
CA VAL A 78 -10.30 5.44 2.68
C VAL A 78 -9.82 5.34 1.23
N LEU A 79 -10.62 4.70 0.39
CA LEU A 79 -10.47 4.78 -1.06
C LEU A 79 -11.35 5.93 -1.55
N GLN A 80 -10.73 6.96 -2.10
CA GLN A 80 -11.43 8.07 -2.73
C GLN A 80 -10.84 8.31 -4.11
N MET A 81 -11.72 8.47 -5.10
CA MET A 81 -11.35 9.07 -6.37
C MET A 81 -11.82 10.53 -6.36
N PRO A 82 -10.96 11.50 -6.70
CA PRO A 82 -11.40 12.89 -6.82
C PRO A 82 -12.44 12.99 -7.95
N LEU A 83 -13.55 13.68 -7.68
CA LEU A 83 -14.58 13.96 -8.69
C LEU A 83 -14.01 14.81 -9.84
N GLU A 84 -13.14 15.75 -9.49
CA GLU A 84 -12.40 16.59 -10.41
C GLU A 84 -10.89 16.36 -10.18
N PRO A 85 -10.27 15.44 -10.93
CA PRO A 85 -8.84 15.17 -10.79
C PRO A 85 -8.00 16.38 -11.20
N SER A 86 -6.89 16.64 -10.49
CA SER A 86 -5.95 17.69 -10.92
C SER A 86 -5.33 17.35 -12.29
N PRO A 87 -4.74 18.32 -13.02
CA PRO A 87 -4.04 18.03 -14.26
C PRO A 87 -2.92 17.00 -14.11
N GLU A 88 -2.17 17.02 -13.00
CA GLU A 88 -1.11 16.06 -12.72
C GLU A 88 -1.67 14.66 -12.46
N ALA A 89 -2.78 14.58 -11.72
CA ALA A 89 -3.43 13.31 -11.45
C ALA A 89 -4.05 12.75 -12.74
N THR A 90 -4.70 13.61 -13.54
CA THR A 90 -5.21 13.28 -14.88
C THR A 90 -4.10 12.79 -15.79
N TRP A 91 -2.98 13.51 -15.86
CA TRP A 91 -1.79 13.06 -16.59
C TRP A 91 -1.32 11.70 -16.08
N ALA A 92 -1.21 11.49 -14.76
CA ALA A 92 -0.76 10.22 -14.21
C ALA A 92 -1.71 9.07 -14.58
N TRP A 93 -3.03 9.31 -14.58
CA TRP A 93 -4.03 8.35 -15.03
C TRP A 93 -3.96 8.08 -16.53
N MET A 94 -3.71 9.10 -17.36
CA MET A 94 -3.60 8.92 -18.81
C MET A 94 -2.25 8.35 -19.25
N ALA A 95 -1.19 8.63 -18.49
CA ALA A 95 0.14 8.07 -18.68
C ALA A 95 0.22 6.61 -18.19
N LEU A 96 -0.69 6.21 -17.30
CA LEU A 96 -0.94 4.82 -17.00
C LEU A 96 -1.63 4.18 -18.21
N ASP A 97 -0.87 3.62 -19.14
CA ASP A 97 -1.41 2.78 -20.22
C ASP A 97 -1.89 1.46 -19.62
N PRO A 98 -3.20 1.27 -19.37
CA PRO A 98 -3.71 0.10 -18.72
C PRO A 98 -3.91 -0.97 -19.79
N ALA A 99 -2.84 -1.36 -20.49
CA ALA A 99 -2.82 -2.71 -21.00
C ALA A 99 -3.16 -3.60 -19.81
N HIS A 100 -4.23 -4.39 -19.91
CA HIS A 100 -4.75 -5.18 -18.81
C HIS A 100 -3.59 -6.02 -18.25
N ALA A 101 -3.07 -5.63 -17.10
CA ALA A 101 -1.98 -6.33 -16.47
C ALA A 101 -2.60 -7.53 -15.77
N GLU A 102 -2.64 -8.67 -16.46
CA GLU A 102 -2.96 -9.94 -15.83
C GLU A 102 -2.01 -10.13 -14.64
N PRO A 103 -2.54 -10.31 -13.41
CA PRO A 103 -1.69 -10.49 -12.26
C PRO A 103 -0.77 -11.70 -12.50
N GLY A 104 0.54 -11.48 -12.34
CA GLY A 104 1.51 -12.55 -12.51
C GLY A 104 1.35 -13.66 -11.44
N PRO A 105 2.05 -14.79 -11.61
CA PRO A 105 1.93 -15.94 -10.70
C PRO A 105 2.25 -15.63 -9.24
N LEU A 106 3.04 -14.60 -8.92
CA LEU A 106 3.27 -14.18 -7.54
C LEU A 106 2.06 -13.40 -7.00
N ALA A 107 1.51 -12.46 -7.77
CA ALA A 107 0.33 -11.70 -7.39
C ALA A 107 -0.89 -12.60 -7.15
N VAL A 108 -1.12 -13.60 -8.02
CA VAL A 108 -2.19 -14.60 -7.84
C VAL A 108 -2.03 -15.36 -6.53
N ARG A 109 -0.83 -15.90 -6.25
CA ARG A 109 -0.55 -16.64 -5.01
C ARG A 109 -0.70 -15.78 -3.75
N LEU A 110 -0.32 -14.51 -3.82
CA LEU A 110 -0.53 -13.56 -2.71
C LEU A 110 -2.02 -13.25 -2.51
N GLY A 111 -2.80 -13.15 -3.58
CA GLY A 111 -4.26 -13.04 -3.54
C GLY A 111 -4.92 -14.24 -2.86
N GLU A 112 -4.55 -15.46 -3.28
CA GLU A 112 -5.04 -16.70 -2.67
C GLU A 112 -4.71 -16.78 -1.17
N ALA A 113 -3.50 -16.38 -0.76
CA ALA A 113 -3.12 -16.34 0.65
C ALA A 113 -3.90 -15.30 1.48
N SER A 114 -4.34 -14.20 0.87
CA SER A 114 -5.03 -13.09 1.55
C SER A 114 -6.55 -13.25 1.67
N THR A 115 -7.17 -14.10 0.84
CA THR A 115 -8.64 -14.34 0.84
C THR A 115 -9.18 -15.09 2.07
N THR A 116 -8.33 -15.48 3.02
CA THR A 116 -8.77 -15.99 4.32
C THR A 116 -9.44 -14.92 5.21
N ALA A 117 -9.37 -13.63 4.86
CA ALA A 117 -10.11 -12.55 5.52
C ALA A 117 -11.22 -12.02 4.59
N ARG A 118 -12.49 -12.35 4.88
CA ARG A 118 -13.63 -11.74 4.17
C ARG A 118 -13.68 -10.25 4.49
N PHE A 119 -13.53 -9.41 3.48
CA PHE A 119 -13.77 -7.97 3.55
C PHE A 119 -15.11 -7.67 2.87
N GLU A 120 -16.09 -7.17 3.62
CA GLU A 120 -17.31 -6.60 3.04
C GLU A 120 -17.14 -5.08 2.92
N PRO A 121 -17.05 -4.52 1.69
CA PRO A 121 -16.95 -3.09 1.52
C PRO A 121 -18.24 -2.42 2.02
N THR A 122 -18.11 -1.57 3.03
CA THR A 122 -19.21 -0.68 3.44
C THR A 122 -19.18 0.56 2.56
N TRP A 123 -20.17 0.73 1.71
CA TRP A 123 -20.33 1.91 0.88
C TRP A 123 -20.95 3.05 1.71
N LEU A 124 -20.15 4.07 2.01
CA LEU A 124 -20.62 5.30 2.63
C LEU A 124 -20.89 6.32 1.53
N ALA A 125 -22.17 6.50 1.18
CA ALA A 125 -22.60 7.60 0.32
C ALA A 125 -22.69 8.88 1.15
N LEU A 126 -21.73 9.79 0.98
CA LEU A 126 -21.81 11.14 1.53
C LEU A 126 -22.63 12.00 0.56
N ALA A 127 -23.86 12.34 0.93
CA ALA A 127 -24.62 13.38 0.25
C ALA A 127 -24.07 14.74 0.68
N SER A 128 -23.51 15.51 -0.25
CA SER A 128 -23.18 16.91 -0.04
C SER A 128 -24.48 17.72 0.02
N GLY A 129 -24.77 18.32 1.17
CA GLY A 129 -25.77 19.37 1.34
C GLY A 129 -25.19 20.76 1.13
#